data_AF-A0A0C9YUK9-F1
#
_entry.id   AF-A0A0C9YUK9-F1
#
_cell.length_a   1.000
_cell.length_b   1.000
_cell.length_c   1.000
_cell.angle_alpha   90.00
_cell.angle_beta   90.00
_cell.angle_gamma   90.00
#
_symmetry.space_group_name_H-M   'P 1'
#
loop_
_entity.id
_entity.type
_entity.pdbx_description
1 polymer ?
#
loop_
_entity_poly.entity_id
_entity_poly.type
_entity_poly.pdbx_seq_one_letter_code
_entity_poly.pdbx_strand_id
1 'polypeptide(L)'
;SSDRPNIKIGVQKIKYALSSYTDLAFLIPAGFKVDDPPLPKFLIFFDNIPDSISAACALHCRLPCELTDKIKWFNSEMSMSFKEAELEKLTSGETWGLCMMTSFGMLAKILQGMDVPDISLVIQWRATCKLTALWQHFGQAVHDKQLTGMALLFAEKEYFNDERVAKVARKVKR
;
A
#
# COMPACT_ATOMS: atom_id res chain seq x y z
N SER A 1 2.50 -22.42 -7.83
CA SER A 1 2.66 -22.56 -6.37
C SER A 1 2.32 -21.23 -5.73
N SER A 2 1.56 -21.22 -4.64
CA SER A 2 1.26 -20.00 -3.88
C SER A 2 2.39 -19.58 -2.94
N ASP A 3 3.38 -20.46 -2.74
CA ASP A 3 4.53 -20.20 -1.90
C ASP A 3 5.45 -19.13 -2.51
N ARG A 4 5.82 -18.15 -1.68
CA ARG A 4 6.62 -16.97 -2.02
C ARG A 4 7.61 -16.70 -0.87
N PRO A 5 8.66 -17.53 -0.71
CA PRO A 5 9.59 -17.44 0.42
C PRO A 5 10.38 -16.13 0.44
N ASN A 6 10.43 -15.42 -0.69
CA ASN A 6 11.09 -14.12 -0.85
C ASN A 6 10.23 -12.93 -0.36
N ILE A 7 9.00 -13.16 0.10
CA ILE A 7 8.09 -12.11 0.59
C ILE A 7 7.94 -12.24 2.11
N LYS A 8 8.43 -11.26 2.85
CA LYS A 8 8.23 -11.16 4.31
C LYS A 8 6.84 -10.62 4.59
N ILE A 9 6.02 -11.39 5.29
CA ILE A 9 4.64 -11.00 5.62
C ILE A 9 4.57 -10.48 7.05
N GLY A 10 3.93 -9.32 7.24
CA GLY A 10 3.69 -8.72 8.54
C GLY A 10 2.25 -8.22 8.71
N VAL A 11 1.83 -8.09 9.97
CA VAL A 11 0.57 -7.45 10.34
C VAL A 11 0.88 -6.31 11.30
N GLN A 12 0.38 -5.11 11.00
CA GLN A 12 0.61 -3.91 11.78
C GLN A 12 -0.71 -3.34 12.30
N LYS A 13 -0.73 -2.97 13.58
CA LYS A 13 -1.87 -2.29 14.19
C LYS A 13 -1.96 -0.87 13.69
N ILE A 14 -3.13 -0.45 13.22
CA ILE A 14 -3.45 0.96 12.95
C ILE A 14 -3.55 1.68 14.30
N LYS A 15 -2.68 2.67 14.53
CA LYS A 15 -2.58 3.39 15.81
C LYS A 15 -3.36 4.70 15.78
N TYR A 16 -3.44 5.34 14.62
CA TYR A 16 -4.04 6.67 14.45
C TYR A 16 -5.45 6.57 13.86
N ALA A 17 -6.14 7.71 13.74
CA ALA A 17 -7.44 7.75 13.09
C ALA A 17 -7.30 7.29 11.62
N LEU A 18 -8.25 6.47 11.15
CA LEU A 18 -8.21 5.88 9.80
C LEU A 18 -8.08 6.95 8.70
N SER A 19 -8.80 8.07 8.86
CA SER A 19 -8.78 9.20 7.92
C SER A 19 -7.50 10.04 7.96
N SER A 20 -6.61 9.82 8.93
CA SER A 20 -5.34 10.56 9.02
C SER A 20 -4.23 9.95 8.17
N TYR A 21 -4.32 8.65 7.87
CA TYR A 21 -3.27 7.88 7.19
C TYR A 21 -1.86 8.00 7.81
N THR A 22 -1.77 8.45 9.07
CA THR A 22 -0.50 8.70 9.77
C THR A 22 0.33 7.43 9.90
N ASP A 23 -0.30 6.27 10.02
CA ASP A 23 0.38 4.98 10.05
C ASP A 23 1.13 4.65 8.75
N LEU A 24 0.82 5.32 7.62
CA LEU A 24 1.54 5.19 6.34
C LEU A 24 2.72 6.16 6.21
N ALA A 25 2.90 7.08 7.16
CA ALA A 25 3.94 8.11 7.12
C ALA A 25 5.38 7.55 7.02
N PHE A 26 5.60 6.30 7.45
CA PHE A 26 6.92 5.65 7.40
C PHE A 26 7.43 5.43 5.98
N LEU A 27 6.54 5.44 4.97
CA LEU A 27 6.92 5.31 3.56
C LEU A 27 7.80 6.46 3.08
N ILE A 28 7.65 7.64 3.69
CA ILE A 28 8.38 8.85 3.31
C ILE A 28 9.14 9.35 4.55
N PRO A 29 10.48 9.26 4.56
CA PRO A 29 11.31 9.80 5.63
C PRO A 29 10.95 11.25 5.97
N ALA A 30 11.02 11.61 7.25
CA ALA A 30 10.73 12.97 7.66
C ALA A 30 11.76 13.94 7.07
N GLY A 31 11.29 15.00 6.39
CA GLY A 31 12.16 15.99 5.76
C GLY A 31 12.78 15.55 4.44
N PHE A 32 12.15 14.61 3.72
CA PHE A 32 12.56 14.15 2.39
C PHE A 32 12.75 15.32 1.41
N LYS A 33 13.83 15.30 0.63
CA LYS A 33 14.25 16.36 -0.29
C LYS A 33 14.33 15.84 -1.73
N VAL A 34 14.40 16.77 -2.68
CA VAL A 34 14.50 16.46 -4.12
C VAL A 34 15.76 15.67 -4.45
N ASP A 35 16.87 15.96 -3.76
CA ASP A 35 18.16 15.29 -3.99
C ASP A 35 18.32 13.96 -3.25
N ASP A 36 17.32 13.57 -2.44
CA ASP A 36 17.36 12.28 -1.75
C ASP A 36 17.19 11.11 -2.75
N PRO A 37 17.76 9.93 -2.47
CA PRO A 37 17.57 8.76 -3.32
C PRO A 37 16.08 8.40 -3.50
N PRO A 38 15.68 7.89 -4.69
CA PRO A 38 14.30 7.47 -4.94
C PRO A 38 13.77 6.51 -3.88
N LEU A 39 12.49 6.66 -3.53
CA LEU A 39 11.84 5.71 -2.64
C LEU A 39 11.73 4.33 -3.31
N PRO A 40 11.92 3.23 -2.56
CA PRO A 40 11.61 1.90 -3.05
C PRO A 40 10.17 1.82 -3.55
N LYS A 41 9.94 1.10 -4.67
CA LYS A 41 8.59 1.03 -5.25
C LYS A 41 7.61 0.35 -4.30
N PHE A 42 6.41 0.91 -4.18
CA PHE A 42 5.38 0.36 -3.30
C PHE A 42 3.96 0.44 -3.87
N LEU A 43 3.11 -0.45 -3.39
CA LEU A 43 1.67 -0.47 -3.67
C LEU A 43 0.89 -0.43 -2.36
N ILE A 44 -0.20 0.34 -2.32
CA ILE A 44 -1.12 0.36 -1.18
C ILE A 44 -2.53 0.07 -1.69
N PHE A 45 -3.16 -0.96 -1.17
CA PHE A 45 -4.53 -1.36 -1.51
C PHE A 45 -5.51 -0.78 -0.50
N PHE A 46 -6.55 -0.13 -1.03
CA PHE A 46 -7.69 0.44 -0.31
C PHE A 46 -8.99 -0.18 -0.79
N ASP A 47 -10.06 -0.04 0.00
CA ASP A 47 -11.37 -0.60 -0.35
C ASP A 47 -12.21 0.30 -1.26
N ASN A 48 -11.92 1.60 -1.26
CA ASN A 48 -12.71 2.59 -1.97
C ASN A 48 -11.83 3.71 -2.53
N ILE A 49 -12.37 4.42 -3.53
CA ILE A 49 -11.68 5.51 -4.24
C ILE A 49 -11.37 6.71 -3.31
N PRO A 50 -12.30 7.18 -2.46
CA PRO A 50 -12.01 8.30 -1.56
C PRO A 50 -10.81 8.06 -0.66
N ASP A 51 -10.67 6.85 -0.10
CA ASP A 51 -9.53 6.49 0.75
C ASP A 51 -8.22 6.48 -0.03
N SER A 52 -8.21 5.94 -1.25
CA SER A 52 -6.97 5.90 -2.05
C SER A 52 -6.50 7.29 -2.47
N ILE A 53 -7.43 8.20 -2.80
CA ILE A 53 -7.12 9.60 -3.09
C ILE A 53 -6.62 10.31 -1.83
N SER A 54 -7.35 10.19 -0.71
CA SER A 54 -7.01 10.88 0.53
C SER A 54 -5.66 10.43 1.09
N ALA A 55 -5.34 9.14 1.00
CA ALA A 55 -4.04 8.62 1.37
C ALA A 55 -2.92 9.14 0.47
N ALA A 56 -3.14 9.19 -0.86
CA ALA A 56 -2.17 9.77 -1.78
C ALA A 56 -1.90 11.25 -1.46
N CYS A 57 -2.96 12.04 -1.20
CA CYS A 57 -2.81 13.43 -0.78
C CYS A 57 -2.06 13.55 0.55
N ALA A 58 -2.33 12.69 1.54
CA ALA A 58 -1.62 12.68 2.81
C ALA A 58 -0.13 12.38 2.65
N LEU A 59 0.23 11.48 1.71
CA LEU A 59 1.62 11.19 1.34
C LEU A 59 2.25 12.35 0.58
N HIS A 60 1.53 13.02 -0.31
CA HIS A 60 2.01 14.22 -1.02
C HIS A 60 2.38 15.35 -0.08
N CYS A 61 1.62 15.57 0.99
CA CYS A 61 1.95 16.57 2.00
C CYS A 61 3.29 16.31 2.73
N ARG A 62 3.90 15.13 2.55
CA ARG A 62 5.22 14.78 3.11
C ARG A 62 6.35 14.88 2.08
N LEU A 63 6.04 15.11 0.81
CA LEU A 63 7.01 15.26 -0.27
C LEU A 63 7.19 16.74 -0.63
N PRO A 64 8.37 17.11 -1.16
CA PRO A 64 8.52 18.34 -1.93
C PRO A 64 7.51 18.40 -3.07
N CYS A 65 7.03 19.60 -3.42
CA CYS A 65 6.03 19.81 -4.47
C CYS A 65 6.46 19.22 -5.82
N GLU A 66 7.76 19.20 -6.09
CA GLU A 66 8.37 18.68 -7.32
C GLU A 66 8.28 17.15 -7.42
N LEU A 67 8.06 16.47 -6.30
CA LEU A 67 8.03 15.02 -6.20
C LEU A 67 6.63 14.46 -5.93
N THR A 68 5.60 15.29 -5.78
CA THR A 68 4.24 14.80 -5.50
C THR A 68 3.75 13.87 -6.61
N ASP A 69 4.16 14.08 -7.86
CA ASP A 69 3.80 13.22 -8.98
C ASP A 69 4.43 11.82 -8.93
N LYS A 70 5.37 11.56 -8.03
CA LYS A 70 5.98 10.24 -7.83
C LYS A 70 5.06 9.25 -7.11
N ILE A 71 3.99 9.73 -6.49
CA ILE A 71 2.97 8.89 -5.85
C ILE A 71 1.63 9.22 -6.51
N LYS A 72 0.89 8.23 -6.99
CA LYS A 72 -0.41 8.44 -7.66
C LYS A 72 -1.51 7.60 -7.03
N TRP A 73 -2.75 8.06 -7.15
CA TRP A 73 -3.90 7.20 -6.93
C TRP A 73 -4.26 6.49 -8.23
N PHE A 74 -4.64 5.23 -8.13
CA PHE A 74 -4.89 4.34 -9.26
C PHE A 74 -6.18 3.56 -9.04
N ASN A 75 -7.22 3.84 -9.82
CA ASN A 75 -8.54 3.27 -9.60
C ASN A 75 -9.25 2.91 -10.92
N SER A 76 -10.40 2.27 -10.81
CA SER A 76 -11.14 1.75 -11.97
C SER A 76 -11.70 2.84 -12.87
N GLU A 77 -11.98 4.04 -12.35
CA GLU A 77 -12.57 5.17 -13.09
C GLU A 77 -11.56 5.85 -14.03
N MET A 78 -10.26 5.62 -13.83
CA MET A 78 -9.21 6.10 -14.73
C MET A 78 -9.33 5.44 -16.11
N SER A 79 -8.97 6.21 -17.16
CA SER A 79 -8.93 5.68 -18.54
C SER A 79 -7.91 4.54 -18.67
N MET A 80 -8.12 3.68 -19.68
CA MET A 80 -7.14 2.63 -20.00
C MET A 80 -5.77 3.21 -20.37
N SER A 81 -5.75 4.27 -21.19
CA SER A 81 -4.52 4.96 -21.57
C SER A 81 -3.76 5.53 -20.37
N PHE A 82 -4.47 6.07 -19.37
CA PHE A 82 -3.85 6.52 -18.13
C PHE A 82 -3.24 5.35 -17.37
N LYS A 83 -3.99 4.24 -17.24
CA LYS A 83 -3.54 3.05 -16.51
C LYS A 83 -2.29 2.43 -17.13
N GLU A 84 -2.24 2.33 -18.46
CA GLU A 84 -1.10 1.81 -19.21
C GLU A 84 0.12 2.72 -19.05
N ALA A 85 -0.04 4.02 -19.29
CA ALA A 85 1.06 4.98 -19.17
C ALA A 85 1.63 5.04 -17.74
N GLU A 86 0.76 5.04 -16.72
CA GLU A 86 1.20 5.09 -15.32
C GLU A 86 1.92 3.80 -14.90
N LEU A 87 1.55 2.66 -15.49
CA LEU A 87 2.22 1.40 -15.21
C LEU A 87 3.59 1.31 -15.90
N GLU A 88 3.76 1.87 -17.10
CA GLU A 88 5.09 2.07 -17.72
C GLU A 88 5.99 2.98 -16.87
N LYS A 89 5.42 4.03 -16.28
CA LYS A 89 6.12 4.91 -15.34
C LYS A 89 6.53 4.20 -14.05
N LEU A 90 5.68 3.32 -13.52
CA LEU A 90 6.03 2.47 -12.38
C LEU A 90 7.18 1.51 -12.74
N THR A 91 7.13 0.87 -13.90
CA THR A 91 8.18 -0.04 -14.37
C THR A 91 9.52 0.68 -14.50
N SER A 92 9.53 1.86 -15.15
CA SER A 92 10.75 2.66 -15.35
C SER A 92 11.27 3.35 -14.08
N GLY A 93 10.46 3.43 -13.01
CA GLY A 93 10.80 4.13 -11.77
C GLY A 93 10.56 5.64 -11.83
N GLU A 94 9.88 6.14 -12.87
CA GLU A 94 9.35 7.51 -12.87
C GLU A 94 8.29 7.68 -11.78
N THR A 95 7.46 6.66 -11.54
CA THR A 95 6.51 6.56 -10.43
C THR A 95 7.05 5.61 -9.36
N TRP A 96 6.95 6.00 -8.10
CA TRP A 96 7.44 5.24 -6.95
C TRP A 96 6.32 4.49 -6.23
N GLY A 97 5.13 5.10 -6.12
CA GLY A 97 4.06 4.57 -5.29
C GLY A 97 2.69 4.66 -5.93
N LEU A 98 1.89 3.59 -5.84
CA LEU A 98 0.47 3.63 -6.23
C LEU A 98 -0.46 3.37 -5.04
N CYS A 99 -1.37 4.30 -4.80
CA CYS A 99 -2.52 4.15 -3.90
C CYS A 99 -3.70 3.62 -4.70
N MET A 100 -3.95 2.32 -4.58
CA MET A 100 -4.85 1.59 -5.46
C MET A 100 -6.18 1.29 -4.79
N MET A 101 -7.28 1.40 -5.54
CA MET A 101 -8.53 0.78 -5.11
C MET A 101 -8.52 -0.71 -5.48
N THR A 102 -8.94 -1.55 -4.55
CA THR A 102 -9.23 -2.97 -4.76
C THR A 102 -10.46 -3.13 -5.65
N SER A 103 -10.36 -2.82 -6.95
CA SER A 103 -11.30 -3.37 -7.93
C SER A 103 -10.86 -4.81 -8.20
N PHE A 104 -11.64 -5.75 -7.67
CA PHE A 104 -11.45 -7.17 -7.91
C PHE A 104 -11.35 -7.43 -9.43
N GLY A 105 -10.26 -8.05 -9.88
CA GLY A 105 -10.13 -8.64 -11.22
C GLY A 105 -9.58 -7.78 -12.35
N MET A 106 -9.83 -6.45 -12.41
CA MET A 106 -9.32 -5.64 -13.53
C MET A 106 -7.92 -5.07 -13.26
N LEU A 107 -7.75 -4.25 -12.23
CA LEU A 107 -6.45 -3.62 -11.93
C LEU A 107 -5.41 -4.67 -11.52
N ALA A 108 -5.83 -5.68 -10.75
CA ALA A 108 -4.97 -6.79 -10.39
C ALA A 108 -4.48 -7.60 -11.60
N LYS A 109 -5.32 -7.76 -12.65
CA LYS A 109 -4.95 -8.50 -13.86
C LYS A 109 -4.05 -7.68 -14.78
N ILE A 110 -4.25 -6.35 -14.84
CA ILE A 110 -3.35 -5.44 -15.54
C ILE A 110 -1.95 -5.50 -14.91
N LEU A 111 -1.85 -5.43 -13.58
CA LEU A 111 -0.58 -5.56 -12.87
C LEU A 111 0.04 -6.95 -13.00
N GLN A 112 -0.75 -8.04 -12.92
CA GLN A 112 -0.20 -9.39 -13.13
C GLN A 112 0.29 -9.63 -14.57
N GLY A 113 -0.30 -8.93 -15.54
CA GLY A 113 0.13 -9.01 -16.93
C GLY A 113 1.40 -8.21 -17.25
N MET A 114 1.82 -7.31 -16.35
CA MET A 114 3.01 -6.48 -16.52
C MET A 114 4.08 -6.88 -15.52
N ASP A 115 5.28 -7.14 -16.03
CA ASP A 115 6.41 -7.56 -15.22
C ASP A 115 7.05 -6.34 -14.55
N VAL A 116 6.56 -5.98 -13.35
CA VAL A 116 7.23 -5.00 -12.47
C VAL A 116 8.01 -5.79 -11.42
N PRO A 117 9.29 -6.10 -11.66
CA PRO A 117 10.01 -7.10 -10.87
C PRO A 117 10.33 -6.65 -9.44
N ASP A 118 10.35 -5.34 -9.18
CA ASP A 118 11.02 -4.71 -8.04
C ASP A 118 10.08 -3.94 -7.10
N ILE A 119 8.80 -4.31 -7.03
CA ILE A 119 7.85 -3.77 -6.04
C ILE A 119 8.24 -4.25 -4.64
N SER A 120 9.05 -3.44 -3.94
CA SER A 120 9.65 -3.78 -2.65
C SER A 120 8.65 -3.92 -1.50
N LEU A 121 7.53 -3.21 -1.56
CA LEU A 121 6.55 -3.14 -0.47
C LEU A 121 5.12 -3.14 -0.99
N VAL A 122 4.32 -4.07 -0.49
CA VAL A 122 2.87 -4.09 -0.72
C VAL A 122 2.14 -3.94 0.61
N ILE A 123 1.18 -3.04 0.65
CA ILE A 123 0.37 -2.76 1.83
C ILE A 123 -1.09 -3.02 1.52
N GLN A 124 -1.77 -3.78 2.36
CA GLN A 124 -3.24 -3.76 2.46
C GLN A 124 -3.62 -2.82 3.60
N TRP A 125 -4.35 -1.75 3.28
CA TRP A 125 -4.97 -0.88 4.29
C TRP A 125 -6.28 -1.50 4.74
N ARG A 126 -6.41 -1.77 6.05
CA ARG A 126 -7.55 -2.39 6.74
C ARG A 126 -7.76 -3.88 6.41
N ALA A 127 -8.32 -4.60 7.38
CA ALA A 127 -8.55 -6.05 7.28
C ALA A 127 -9.94 -6.38 6.73
N THR A 128 -10.28 -5.82 5.58
CA THR A 128 -11.61 -5.83 4.97
C THR A 128 -11.75 -6.79 3.79
N CYS A 129 -10.63 -7.21 3.19
CA CYS A 129 -10.62 -8.14 2.06
C CYS A 129 -10.57 -9.61 2.51
N LYS A 130 -11.01 -10.51 1.64
CA LYS A 130 -10.89 -11.97 1.86
C LYS A 130 -9.42 -12.40 1.76
N LEU A 131 -9.05 -13.47 2.46
CA LEU A 131 -7.67 -14.01 2.43
C LEU A 131 -7.15 -14.26 1.01
N THR A 132 -7.99 -14.73 0.09
CA THR A 132 -7.59 -14.93 -1.32
C THR A 132 -7.20 -13.62 -2.00
N ALA A 133 -7.95 -12.54 -1.77
CA ALA A 133 -7.63 -11.22 -2.30
C ALA A 133 -6.34 -10.68 -1.68
N LEU A 134 -6.22 -10.82 -0.36
CA LEU A 134 -5.02 -10.43 0.37
C LEU A 134 -3.78 -11.13 -0.19
N TRP A 135 -3.88 -12.44 -0.44
CA TRP A 135 -2.77 -13.21 -1.01
C TRP A 135 -2.44 -12.79 -2.44
N GLN A 136 -3.45 -12.44 -3.25
CA GLN A 136 -3.24 -11.88 -4.58
C GLN A 136 -2.53 -10.53 -4.53
N HIS A 137 -2.87 -9.67 -3.57
CA HIS A 137 -2.18 -8.40 -3.36
C HIS A 137 -0.73 -8.64 -2.93
N PHE A 138 -0.53 -9.45 -1.90
CA PHE A 138 0.81 -9.74 -1.36
C PHE A 138 1.71 -10.40 -2.39
N GLY A 139 1.16 -11.23 -3.28
CA GLY A 139 1.89 -11.85 -4.37
C GLY A 139 2.43 -10.87 -5.43
N GLN A 140 2.06 -9.59 -5.38
CA GLN A 140 2.62 -8.51 -6.20
C GLN A 140 3.94 -7.96 -5.65
N ALA A 141 4.29 -8.25 -4.39
CA ALA A 141 5.58 -7.84 -3.87
C ALA A 141 6.67 -8.67 -4.55
N VAL A 142 7.61 -7.99 -5.20
CA VAL A 142 8.84 -8.54 -5.77
C VAL A 142 8.63 -9.82 -6.60
N HIS A 143 8.38 -9.64 -7.89
CA HIS A 143 8.25 -10.78 -8.82
C HIS A 143 9.60 -11.49 -9.00
N ASP A 144 10.71 -10.75 -9.01
CA ASP A 144 12.04 -11.34 -9.08
C ASP A 144 12.36 -12.13 -7.79
N LYS A 145 12.48 -13.45 -7.91
CA LYS A 145 12.75 -14.33 -6.77
C LYS A 145 14.13 -14.12 -6.13
N GLN A 146 15.03 -13.40 -6.79
CA GLN A 146 16.34 -13.02 -6.22
C GLN A 146 16.25 -11.83 -5.27
N LEU A 147 15.17 -11.05 -5.35
CA LEU A 147 14.92 -9.89 -4.51
C LEU A 147 14.01 -10.28 -3.33
N THR A 148 14.13 -9.55 -2.22
CA THR A 148 13.25 -9.71 -1.04
C THR A 148 12.24 -8.58 -0.98
N GLY A 149 10.96 -8.94 -0.92
CA GLY A 149 9.85 -8.00 -0.75
C GLY A 149 9.26 -8.06 0.66
N MET A 150 8.45 -7.06 0.99
CA MET A 150 7.65 -7.04 2.20
C MET A 150 6.17 -6.83 1.88
N ALA A 151 5.31 -7.55 2.57
CA ALA A 151 3.87 -7.42 2.47
C ALA A 151 3.28 -7.15 3.86
N LEU A 152 2.54 -6.06 4.01
CA LEU A 152 1.98 -5.64 5.30
C LEU A 152 0.46 -5.54 5.24
N LEU A 153 -0.21 -6.15 6.21
CA LEU A 153 -1.62 -5.86 6.50
C LEU A 153 -1.71 -4.86 7.65
N PHE A 154 -2.24 -3.67 7.38
CA PHE A 154 -2.63 -2.73 8.44
C PHE A 154 -4.02 -3.09 8.93
N ALA A 155 -4.15 -3.55 10.17
CA ALA A 155 -5.41 -4.00 10.74
C ALA A 155 -5.90 -3.04 11.84
N GLU A 156 -7.22 -2.87 11.92
CA GLU A 156 -7.87 -2.11 12.97
C GLU A 156 -7.52 -2.66 14.36
N LYS A 157 -7.32 -1.76 15.33
CA LYS A 157 -6.81 -2.10 16.67
C LYS A 157 -7.69 -3.10 17.42
N GLU A 158 -8.99 -3.16 17.11
CA GLU A 158 -9.96 -4.06 17.73
C GLU A 158 -9.65 -5.54 17.47
N TYR A 159 -8.88 -5.85 16.43
CA TYR A 159 -8.46 -7.21 16.10
C TYR A 159 -7.30 -7.71 16.97
N PHE A 160 -6.67 -6.86 17.79
CA PHE A 160 -5.51 -7.22 18.59
C PHE A 160 -5.88 -7.55 20.05
N ASN A 161 -5.27 -8.61 20.59
CA ASN A 161 -5.63 -9.15 21.91
C ASN A 161 -5.33 -8.17 23.07
N ASP A 162 -4.22 -7.43 23.00
CA ASP A 162 -3.85 -6.40 23.99
C ASP A 162 -4.93 -5.32 24.09
N GLU A 163 -5.49 -4.89 22.97
CA GLU A 163 -6.57 -3.90 22.91
C GLU A 163 -7.88 -4.45 23.48
N ARG A 164 -8.18 -5.74 23.21
CA ARG A 164 -9.36 -6.42 23.77
C ARG A 164 -9.27 -6.50 25.29
N VAL A 165 -8.11 -6.89 25.83
CA VAL A 165 -7.86 -6.94 27.29
C VAL A 165 -7.97 -5.55 27.91
N ALA A 166 -7.33 -4.53 27.32
CA ALA A 166 -7.40 -3.16 27.81
C ALA A 166 -8.84 -2.62 27.80
N LYS A 167 -9.65 -2.95 26.79
CA LYS A 167 -11.07 -2.58 26.71
C LYS A 167 -11.90 -3.20 27.83
N VAL A 168 -11.64 -4.46 28.20
CA VAL A 168 -12.29 -5.12 29.33
C VAL A 168 -11.89 -4.44 30.65
N ALA A 169 -10.60 -4.18 30.87
CA ALA A 169 -10.11 -3.52 32.08
C ALA A 169 -10.70 -2.11 32.27
N ARG A 170 -10.90 -1.34 31.19
CA ARG A 170 -11.56 -0.02 31.23
C ARG A 170 -13.05 -0.12 31.58
N LYS A 171 -13.74 -1.20 31.18
CA LYS A 171 -15.15 -1.42 31.54
C LYS A 171 -15.34 -1.80 33.00
N VAL A 172 -14.42 -2.59 33.58
CA VAL A 172 -14.48 -2.99 34.99
C VAL A 172 -14.24 -1.81 35.95
N LYS A 173 -13.57 -0.75 35.48
CA LYS A 173 -13.29 0.47 36.24
C LYS A 173 -14.38 1.55 36.14
N ARG A 174 -15.43 1.33 35.35
CA ARG A 174 -16.57 2.24 35.18
C ARG A 174 -17.78 1.68 35.89
#